data_AF-F7RJV8-F1
#
_entry.id   AF-F7RJV8-F1
#
_cell.length_a   1.000
_cell.length_b   1.000
_cell.length_c   1.000
_cell.angle_alpha   90.00
_cell.angle_beta   90.00
_cell.angle_gamma   90.00
#
_symmetry.space_group_name_H-M   'P 1'
#
loop_
_entity.id
_entity.type
_entity.pdbx_description
1 polymer ?
#
loop_
_entity_poly.entity_id
_entity_poly.type
_entity_poly.pdbx_seq_one_letter_code
_entity_poly.pdbx_strand_id
1 'polypeptide(L)'
;MPDPRLDALAAIVNPQRVLPTTMEFVDIAGLVAGASKGEGLGNKFLANIRETDAIGHVVRCFDDDNIVHVANKVDPARDIEVINTELALADLDSLERAVIRQQKRAKGGDKDAKFEVEVLEKMRPVLDEAKMLRSMELSKEELEAVAYLNFLTLKPTMYIANVAEDGFENNPHLDAVRAIAATENAIVVAVCAAIESELAEMEISDRDEFMADLGIEEPGLDRVIRAGYQLLSLQTYFTAGVKEVRAWTVPVGASAPQAAGVIHTDFERGFIRAQVMAFEDFITYKGEAGAKEAGKLRVEGKTYIVKDGDVMHFLFNV
;
A
#
# COMPACT_ATOMS: atom_id res chain seq x y z
N MET A 1 5.10 6.46 -9.72
CA MET A 1 5.78 5.20 -9.35
C MET A 1 7.15 5.17 -9.99
N PRO A 2 8.23 5.13 -9.20
CA PRO A 2 9.57 4.85 -9.70
C PRO A 2 9.66 3.37 -10.07
N ASP A 3 9.77 3.07 -11.37
CA ASP A 3 9.81 1.70 -11.89
C ASP A 3 10.82 1.59 -13.05
N PRO A 4 12.02 1.03 -12.82
CA PRO A 4 13.08 0.95 -13.84
C PRO A 4 12.69 0.07 -15.03
N ARG A 5 11.63 -0.74 -14.92
CA ARG A 5 11.11 -1.54 -16.03
C ARG A 5 10.57 -0.67 -17.16
N LEU A 6 10.05 0.53 -16.84
CA LEU A 6 9.59 1.47 -17.87
C LEU A 6 10.73 1.93 -18.78
N ASP A 7 11.87 2.28 -18.20
CA ASP A 7 13.04 2.74 -18.96
C ASP A 7 13.62 1.60 -19.81
N ALA A 8 13.66 0.39 -19.27
CA ALA A 8 14.08 -0.80 -20.00
C ALA A 8 13.16 -1.10 -21.20
N LEU A 9 11.84 -0.98 -21.03
CA LEU A 9 10.88 -1.12 -22.14
C LEU A 9 11.04 0.03 -23.16
N ALA A 10 11.21 1.26 -22.69
CA ALA A 10 11.37 2.43 -23.54
C ALA A 10 12.63 2.35 -24.42
N ALA A 11 13.75 1.83 -23.88
CA ALA A 11 14.99 1.64 -24.62
C ALA A 11 14.84 0.66 -25.81
N ILE A 12 13.95 -0.33 -25.70
CA ILE A 12 13.66 -1.29 -26.76
C ILE A 12 12.67 -0.70 -27.77
N VAL A 13 11.59 -0.10 -27.27
CA VAL A 13 10.43 0.33 -28.07
C VAL A 13 10.66 1.67 -28.78
N ASN A 14 11.48 2.55 -28.19
CA ASN A 14 11.68 3.94 -28.58
C ASN A 14 10.35 4.71 -28.76
N PRO A 15 9.53 4.81 -27.69
CA PRO A 15 8.20 5.42 -27.79
C PRO A 15 8.26 6.95 -27.87
N GLN A 16 7.18 7.58 -28.35
CA GLN A 16 7.04 9.04 -28.31
C GLN A 16 6.84 9.58 -26.88
N ARG A 17 6.32 8.76 -25.96
CA ARG A 17 6.13 9.11 -24.55
C ARG A 17 6.23 7.88 -23.64
N VAL A 18 6.70 8.10 -22.42
CA VAL A 18 6.70 7.11 -21.33
C VAL A 18 5.76 7.61 -20.24
N LEU A 19 4.80 6.79 -19.83
CA LEU A 19 3.76 7.17 -18.87
C LEU A 19 3.83 6.25 -17.64
N PRO A 20 4.36 6.72 -16.51
CA PRO A 20 4.35 5.95 -15.28
C PRO A 20 2.93 5.87 -14.71
N THR A 21 2.72 4.88 -13.84
CA THR A 21 1.52 4.84 -13.00
C THR A 21 1.73 5.67 -11.74
N THR A 22 0.64 6.03 -11.08
CA THR A 22 0.64 6.95 -9.93
C THR A 22 0.28 6.21 -8.66
N MET A 23 0.80 6.72 -7.55
CA MET A 23 0.38 6.33 -6.21
C MET A 23 0.00 7.61 -5.46
N GLU A 24 -1.09 7.57 -4.71
CA GLU A 24 -1.59 8.72 -3.96
C GLU A 24 -1.25 8.56 -2.48
N PHE A 25 -0.70 9.61 -1.89
CA PHE A 25 -0.46 9.74 -0.46
C PHE A 25 -1.30 10.91 0.05
N VAL A 26 -2.04 10.66 1.13
CA VAL A 26 -2.85 11.68 1.80
C VAL A 26 -2.14 12.06 3.09
N ASP A 27 -1.81 13.35 3.24
CA ASP A 27 -1.28 13.86 4.50
C ASP A 27 -2.40 13.99 5.53
N ILE A 28 -2.22 13.33 6.67
CA ILE A 28 -3.18 13.32 7.76
C ILE A 28 -2.55 14.01 8.96
N ALA A 29 -3.05 15.22 9.27
CA ALA A 29 -2.55 16.04 10.37
C ALA A 29 -2.47 15.26 11.69
N GLY A 30 -1.34 15.37 12.40
CA GLY A 30 -1.02 14.52 13.56
C GLY A 30 -2.09 14.48 14.67
N LEU A 31 -2.24 13.30 15.26
CA LEU A 31 -3.13 13.05 16.38
C LEU A 31 -2.48 13.43 17.71
N VAL A 32 -3.28 13.98 18.63
CA VAL A 32 -2.92 14.08 20.05
C VAL A 32 -3.82 13.11 20.83
N ALA A 33 -3.31 12.53 21.91
CA ALA A 33 -4.07 11.63 22.78
C ALA A 33 -5.45 12.22 23.17
N GLY A 34 -6.49 11.39 23.18
CA GLY A 34 -7.88 11.75 23.47
C GLY A 34 -8.79 11.92 22.26
N ALA A 35 -8.36 11.50 21.07
CA ALA A 35 -9.09 11.68 19.81
C ALA A 35 -10.42 10.90 19.74
N SER A 36 -10.44 9.71 20.31
CA SER A 36 -11.59 8.81 20.37
C SER A 36 -12.72 9.31 21.28
N LYS A 37 -12.47 10.29 22.17
CA LYS A 37 -13.47 10.82 23.10
C LYS A 37 -14.48 11.79 22.46
N GLY A 38 -14.43 11.99 21.15
CA GLY A 38 -15.50 12.62 20.37
C GLY A 38 -15.54 14.15 20.39
N GLU A 39 -14.63 14.82 21.09
CA GLU A 39 -14.51 16.28 21.10
C GLU A 39 -13.28 16.75 20.29
N GLY A 40 -13.49 17.58 19.25
CA GLY A 40 -12.42 18.35 18.59
C GLY A 40 -11.77 17.72 17.35
N LEU A 41 -10.48 18.04 17.15
CA LEU A 41 -9.69 17.70 15.95
C LEU A 41 -9.48 16.18 15.75
N GLY A 42 -9.51 15.39 16.82
CA GLY A 42 -9.27 13.95 16.76
C GLY A 42 -10.31 13.15 15.98
N ASN A 43 -11.57 13.59 15.96
CA ASN A 43 -12.60 12.91 15.17
C ASN A 43 -12.43 13.17 13.65
N LYS A 44 -11.92 14.36 13.27
CA LYS A 44 -11.58 14.66 11.88
C LYS A 44 -10.39 13.83 11.39
N PHE A 45 -9.41 13.60 12.26
CA PHE A 45 -8.28 12.71 11.98
C PHE A 45 -8.74 11.29 11.62
N LEU A 46 -9.58 10.70 12.47
CA LEU A 46 -10.11 9.35 12.24
C LEU A 46 -10.98 9.26 10.99
N ALA A 47 -11.73 10.33 10.67
CA ALA A 47 -12.51 10.41 9.43
C ALA A 47 -11.60 10.40 8.20
N ASN A 48 -10.51 11.17 8.20
CA ASN A 48 -9.55 11.19 7.09
C ASN A 48 -8.88 9.82 6.89
N ILE A 49 -8.47 9.13 7.97
CA ILE A 49 -7.91 7.76 7.85
C ILE A 49 -8.95 6.80 7.28
N ARG A 50 -10.23 6.98 7.61
CA ARG A 50 -11.30 6.12 7.10
C ARG A 50 -11.44 6.22 5.57
N GLU A 51 -11.06 7.35 4.97
CA GLU A 51 -11.08 7.57 3.53
C GLU A 51 -9.88 6.99 2.79
N THR A 52 -8.85 6.49 3.49
CA THR A 52 -7.68 5.84 2.88
C THR A 52 -7.79 4.32 2.93
N ASP A 53 -7.00 3.62 2.11
CA ASP A 53 -7.01 2.14 2.07
C ASP A 53 -5.88 1.51 2.91
N ALA A 54 -4.82 2.26 3.17
CA ALA A 54 -3.67 1.85 4.00
C ALA A 54 -3.14 3.02 4.83
N ILE A 55 -2.27 2.71 5.79
CA ILE A 55 -1.65 3.68 6.70
C ILE A 55 -0.12 3.62 6.57
N GLY A 56 0.49 4.76 6.25
CA GLY A 56 1.93 4.98 6.42
C GLY A 56 2.18 5.75 7.71
N HIS A 57 2.60 5.07 8.76
CA HIS A 57 2.82 5.67 10.08
C HIS A 57 4.27 6.13 10.21
N VAL A 58 4.50 7.44 10.15
CA VAL A 58 5.83 8.03 10.36
C VAL A 58 6.19 8.01 11.84
N VAL A 59 7.33 7.41 12.18
CA VAL A 59 7.80 7.25 13.57
C VAL A 59 9.19 7.83 13.70
N ARG A 60 9.39 8.74 14.66
CA ARG A 60 10.71 9.33 14.95
C ARG A 60 11.61 8.28 15.60
N CYS A 61 12.74 7.99 14.96
CA CYS A 61 13.73 7.00 15.40
C CYS A 61 15.13 7.60 15.57
N PHE A 62 15.21 8.87 15.98
CA PHE A 62 16.46 9.56 16.29
C PHE A 62 16.25 10.60 17.40
N ASP A 63 17.32 10.82 18.17
CA ASP A 63 17.39 11.88 19.18
C ASP A 63 18.01 13.13 18.56
N ASP A 64 17.41 14.29 18.86
CA ASP A 64 17.95 15.61 18.49
C ASP A 64 17.42 16.63 19.50
N ASP A 65 18.34 17.23 20.26
CA ASP A 65 18.05 18.21 21.32
C ASP A 65 17.42 19.51 20.78
N ASN A 66 17.55 19.78 19.48
CA ASN A 66 16.96 20.95 18.83
C ASN A 66 15.49 20.73 18.44
N ILE A 67 15.00 19.48 18.47
CA ILE A 67 13.65 19.13 18.05
C ILE A 67 12.84 18.66 19.26
N VAL A 68 11.95 19.54 19.74
CA VAL A 68 11.08 19.26 20.88
C VAL A 68 10.11 18.13 20.58
N HIS A 69 10.14 17.09 21.41
CA HIS A 69 9.16 16.01 21.37
C HIS A 69 7.89 16.38 22.16
N VAL A 70 6.71 15.99 21.69
CA VAL A 70 5.43 16.29 22.36
C VAL A 70 5.39 15.74 23.79
N ALA A 71 6.05 14.60 24.03
CA ALA A 71 6.18 13.98 25.35
C ALA A 71 7.47 14.36 26.11
N ASN A 72 8.26 15.31 25.62
CA ASN A 72 9.59 15.70 26.13
C ASN A 72 10.65 14.57 26.17
N LYS A 73 10.36 13.43 25.58
CA LYS A 73 11.28 12.30 25.37
C LYS A 73 10.87 11.56 24.11
N VAL A 74 11.83 11.20 23.27
CA VAL A 74 11.61 10.34 22.10
C VAL A 74 11.42 8.90 22.58
N ASP A 75 10.28 8.31 22.23
CA ASP A 75 9.94 6.93 22.58
C ASP A 75 9.03 6.36 21.47
N PRO A 76 9.61 5.76 20.42
CA PRO A 76 8.88 5.24 19.28
C PRO A 76 7.77 4.27 19.67
N ALA A 77 8.02 3.42 20.68
CA ALA A 77 7.06 2.43 21.13
C ALA A 77 5.82 3.08 21.73
N ARG A 78 6.03 4.10 22.57
CA ARG A 78 4.95 4.88 23.15
C ARG A 78 4.17 5.68 22.09
N ASP A 79 4.86 6.29 21.13
CA ASP A 79 4.21 7.09 20.09
C ASP A 79 3.30 6.21 19.21
N ILE A 80 3.78 5.01 18.85
CA ILE A 80 2.99 4.01 18.16
C ILE A 80 1.79 3.58 18.99
N GLU A 81 2.00 3.25 20.26
CA GLU A 81 0.95 2.82 21.19
C GLU A 81 -0.17 3.86 21.33
N VAL A 82 0.18 5.15 21.40
CA VAL A 82 -0.80 6.24 21.49
C VAL A 82 -1.73 6.23 20.28
N ILE A 83 -1.18 6.21 19.06
CA ILE A 83 -2.00 6.22 17.84
C ILE A 83 -2.81 4.93 17.72
N ASN A 84 -2.18 3.77 17.92
CA ASN A 84 -2.85 2.48 17.85
C ASN A 84 -4.02 2.37 18.84
N THR A 85 -3.84 2.85 20.07
CA THR A 85 -4.90 2.86 21.08
C THR A 85 -6.11 3.69 20.61
N GLU A 86 -5.88 4.86 20.01
CA GLU A 86 -6.97 5.70 19.50
C GLU A 86 -7.72 5.04 18.33
N LEU A 87 -6.99 4.36 17.44
CA LEU A 87 -7.61 3.58 16.35
C LEU A 87 -8.45 2.42 16.90
N ALA A 88 -7.91 1.67 17.87
CA ALA A 88 -8.59 0.54 18.49
C ALA A 88 -9.86 0.96 19.24
N LEU A 89 -9.81 2.07 19.99
CA LEU A 89 -10.97 2.62 20.69
C LEU A 89 -12.09 3.07 19.72
N ALA A 90 -11.71 3.69 18.59
CA ALA A 90 -12.67 4.08 17.55
C ALA A 90 -13.33 2.87 16.87
N ASP A 91 -12.56 1.81 16.64
CA ASP A 91 -13.08 0.56 16.10
C ASP A 91 -13.93 -0.19 17.13
N LEU A 92 -13.61 -0.11 18.44
CA LEU A 92 -14.39 -0.73 19.50
C LEU A 92 -15.80 -0.13 19.59
N ASP A 93 -15.93 1.21 19.56
CA ASP A 93 -17.25 1.87 19.50
C ASP A 93 -18.04 1.46 18.24
N SER A 94 -17.36 1.37 17.09
CA SER A 94 -17.96 0.92 15.83
C SER A 94 -18.46 -0.54 15.93
N LEU A 95 -17.64 -1.41 16.52
CA LEU A 95 -17.94 -2.82 16.75
C LEU A 95 -19.13 -2.99 17.70
N GLU A 96 -19.16 -2.27 18.82
CA GLU A 96 -20.26 -2.34 19.79
C GLU A 96 -21.61 -1.97 19.19
N ARG A 97 -21.64 -0.88 18.41
CA ARG A 97 -22.85 -0.46 17.69
C ARG A 97 -23.29 -1.49 16.66
N ALA A 98 -22.33 -2.09 15.95
CA ALA A 98 -22.62 -3.14 14.96
C ALA A 98 -23.20 -4.39 15.64
N VAL A 99 -22.58 -4.87 16.73
CA VAL A 99 -23.05 -6.03 17.50
C VAL A 99 -24.50 -5.83 17.97
N ILE A 100 -24.85 -4.69 18.57
CA ILE A 100 -26.22 -4.41 19.02
C ILE A 100 -27.24 -4.47 17.87
N ARG A 101 -26.87 -3.92 16.71
CA ARG A 101 -27.73 -3.90 15.51
C ARG A 101 -27.93 -5.30 14.96
N GLN A 102 -26.85 -6.06 14.79
CA GLN A 102 -26.91 -7.38 14.15
C GLN A 102 -27.47 -8.46 15.08
N GLN A 103 -27.25 -8.37 16.40
CA GLN A 103 -27.86 -9.29 17.36
C GLN A 103 -29.40 -9.30 17.28
N LYS A 104 -30.02 -8.14 17.00
CA LYS A 104 -31.49 -8.06 16.79
C LYS A 104 -31.93 -8.84 15.55
N ARG A 105 -31.18 -8.72 14.44
CA ARG A 105 -31.44 -9.44 13.18
C ARG A 105 -31.17 -10.93 13.32
N ALA A 106 -30.07 -11.31 13.95
CA ALA A 106 -29.70 -12.69 14.22
C ALA A 106 -30.78 -13.42 15.06
N LYS A 107 -31.34 -12.76 16.08
CA LYS A 107 -32.48 -13.29 16.87
C LYS A 107 -33.74 -13.50 16.01
N GLY A 108 -33.90 -12.75 14.93
CA GLY A 108 -34.96 -12.91 13.93
C GLY A 108 -34.73 -14.05 12.93
N GLY A 109 -33.63 -14.81 13.04
CA GLY A 109 -33.32 -15.95 12.18
C GLY A 109 -32.45 -15.62 10.95
N ASP A 110 -31.96 -14.40 10.83
CA ASP A 110 -31.04 -13.98 9.78
C ASP A 110 -29.66 -14.64 9.98
N LYS A 111 -29.27 -15.52 9.03
CA LYS A 111 -28.03 -16.29 9.10
C LYS A 111 -26.80 -15.43 8.87
N ASP A 112 -26.87 -14.44 7.98
CA ASP A 112 -25.75 -13.56 7.66
C ASP A 112 -25.46 -12.65 8.85
N ALA A 113 -26.51 -12.10 9.47
CA ALA A 113 -26.36 -11.32 10.70
C ALA A 113 -25.83 -12.15 11.87
N LYS A 114 -26.17 -13.44 11.94
CA LYS A 114 -25.62 -14.34 12.97
C LYS A 114 -24.12 -14.57 12.75
N PHE A 115 -23.69 -14.84 11.53
CA PHE A 115 -22.28 -15.00 11.19
C PHE A 115 -21.50 -13.72 11.47
N GLU A 116 -22.02 -12.55 11.08
CA GLU A 116 -21.40 -11.25 11.36
C GLU A 116 -21.21 -11.02 12.88
N VAL A 117 -22.20 -11.36 13.70
CA VAL A 117 -22.06 -11.26 15.18
C VAL A 117 -20.96 -12.19 15.69
N GLU A 118 -20.86 -13.43 15.19
CA GLU A 118 -19.79 -14.36 15.58
C GLU A 118 -18.40 -13.79 15.26
N VAL A 119 -18.24 -13.14 14.09
CA VAL A 119 -16.99 -12.47 13.71
C VAL A 119 -16.70 -11.26 14.61
N LEU A 120 -17.69 -10.41 14.86
CA LEU A 120 -17.51 -9.22 15.71
C LEU A 120 -17.14 -9.60 17.16
N GLU A 121 -17.75 -10.64 17.72
CA GLU A 121 -17.40 -11.13 19.07
C GLU A 121 -16.01 -11.80 19.11
N LYS A 122 -15.57 -12.40 18.00
CA LYS A 122 -14.18 -12.89 17.84
C LYS A 122 -13.17 -11.73 17.83
N MET A 123 -13.52 -10.59 17.22
CA MET A 123 -12.66 -9.40 17.11
C MET A 123 -12.58 -8.58 18.42
N ARG A 124 -13.66 -8.56 19.20
CA ARG A 124 -13.79 -7.71 20.41
C ARG A 124 -12.62 -7.80 21.40
N PRO A 125 -12.16 -8.99 21.84
CA PRO A 125 -11.09 -9.09 22.84
C PRO A 125 -9.77 -8.46 22.38
N VAL A 126 -9.50 -8.42 21.07
CA VAL A 126 -8.31 -7.80 20.50
C VAL A 126 -8.36 -6.28 20.68
N LEU A 127 -9.52 -5.68 20.41
CA LEU A 127 -9.72 -4.24 20.60
C LEU A 127 -9.78 -3.84 22.08
N ASP A 128 -10.33 -4.68 22.95
CA ASP A 128 -10.36 -4.45 24.40
C ASP A 128 -8.94 -4.35 25.00
N GLU A 129 -7.98 -5.07 24.41
CA GLU A 129 -6.55 -5.01 24.75
C GLU A 129 -5.78 -3.93 23.96
N ALA A 130 -6.46 -3.05 23.23
CA ALA A 130 -5.88 -2.02 22.35
C ALA A 130 -4.93 -2.58 21.27
N LYS A 131 -5.14 -3.84 20.84
CA LYS A 131 -4.37 -4.49 19.77
C LYS A 131 -5.03 -4.31 18.41
N MET A 132 -4.24 -4.47 17.34
CA MET A 132 -4.71 -4.22 15.98
C MET A 132 -5.41 -5.45 15.39
N LEU A 133 -6.58 -5.25 14.77
CA LEU A 133 -7.32 -6.34 14.12
C LEU A 133 -6.55 -6.98 12.95
N ARG A 134 -5.64 -6.24 12.29
CA ARG A 134 -4.76 -6.78 11.23
C ARG A 134 -3.79 -7.88 11.72
N SER A 135 -3.60 -8.01 13.03
CA SER A 135 -2.81 -9.10 13.62
C SER A 135 -3.57 -10.43 13.66
N MET A 136 -4.89 -10.41 13.43
CA MET A 136 -5.73 -11.60 13.45
C MET A 136 -5.69 -12.33 12.11
N GLU A 137 -5.69 -13.67 12.17
CA GLU A 137 -5.98 -14.52 11.02
C GLU A 137 -7.51 -14.63 10.84
N LEU A 138 -8.06 -13.77 9.98
CA LEU A 138 -9.46 -13.81 9.58
C LEU A 138 -9.62 -14.48 8.21
N SER A 139 -10.66 -15.30 8.05
CA SER A 139 -10.98 -15.88 6.74
C SER A 139 -11.48 -14.81 5.77
N LYS A 140 -11.46 -15.12 4.47
CA LYS A 140 -12.00 -14.21 3.44
C LYS A 140 -13.47 -13.89 3.70
N GLU A 141 -14.26 -14.89 4.08
CA GLU A 141 -15.68 -14.75 4.42
C GLU A 141 -15.86 -13.88 5.68
N GLU A 142 -15.00 -14.04 6.69
CA GLU A 142 -15.03 -13.21 7.91
C GLU A 142 -14.73 -11.74 7.58
N LEU A 143 -13.71 -11.47 6.75
CA LEU A 143 -13.36 -10.12 6.29
C LEU A 143 -14.49 -9.49 5.47
N GLU A 144 -15.08 -10.23 4.53
CA GLU A 144 -16.20 -9.76 3.72
C GLU A 144 -17.42 -9.39 4.57
N ALA A 145 -17.71 -10.15 5.63
CA ALA A 145 -18.84 -9.89 6.53
C ALA A 145 -18.73 -8.54 7.27
N VAL A 146 -17.51 -8.07 7.54
CA VAL A 146 -17.26 -6.82 8.29
C VAL A 146 -16.70 -5.68 7.43
N ALA A 147 -16.45 -5.91 6.15
CA ALA A 147 -15.80 -4.94 5.25
C ALA A 147 -16.51 -3.56 5.23
N TYR A 148 -17.83 -3.55 5.34
CA TYR A 148 -18.64 -2.32 5.34
C TYR A 148 -18.40 -1.42 6.56
N LEU A 149 -17.85 -1.96 7.66
CA LEU A 149 -17.51 -1.19 8.86
C LEU A 149 -16.23 -0.37 8.68
N ASN A 150 -15.41 -0.75 7.69
CA ASN A 150 -14.17 -0.05 7.34
C ASN A 150 -13.30 0.23 8.59
N PHE A 151 -13.01 -0.84 9.35
CA PHE A 151 -12.23 -0.78 10.58
C PHE A 151 -10.83 -0.21 10.30
N LEU A 152 -10.40 0.74 11.13
CA LEU A 152 -9.13 1.45 10.98
C LEU A 152 -7.94 0.52 11.29
N THR A 153 -8.08 -0.33 12.30
CA THR A 153 -7.05 -1.28 12.75
C THR A 153 -6.92 -2.51 11.85
N LEU A 154 -7.84 -2.74 10.92
CA LEU A 154 -7.71 -3.73 9.84
C LEU A 154 -6.90 -3.20 8.65
N LYS A 155 -6.77 -1.87 8.49
CA LYS A 155 -6.05 -1.31 7.34
C LYS A 155 -4.61 -1.79 7.33
N PRO A 156 -4.09 -2.27 6.18
CA PRO A 156 -2.67 -2.55 6.01
C PRO A 156 -1.83 -1.34 6.45
N THR A 157 -0.76 -1.59 7.20
CA THR A 157 0.08 -0.53 7.75
C THR A 157 1.56 -0.78 7.51
N MET A 158 2.27 0.31 7.21
CA MET A 158 3.72 0.37 7.24
C MET A 158 4.19 1.42 8.23
N TYR A 159 5.29 1.13 8.91
CA TYR A 159 6.02 2.11 9.70
C TYR A 159 7.12 2.74 8.84
N ILE A 160 7.05 4.06 8.68
CA ILE A 160 8.12 4.84 8.06
C ILE A 160 9.01 5.32 9.21
N ALA A 161 10.04 4.56 9.51
CA ALA A 161 10.97 4.85 10.59
C ALA A 161 11.94 5.95 10.14
N ASN A 162 11.69 7.18 10.60
CA ASN A 162 12.53 8.32 10.29
C ASN A 162 13.78 8.29 11.17
N VAL A 163 14.95 8.09 10.59
CA VAL A 163 16.24 7.96 11.27
C VAL A 163 17.17 9.14 10.93
N ALA A 164 18.22 9.33 11.72
CA ALA A 164 19.35 10.18 11.34
C ALA A 164 20.18 9.53 10.21
N GLU A 165 21.10 10.28 9.63
CA GLU A 165 21.94 9.82 8.50
C GLU A 165 22.74 8.55 8.83
N ASP A 166 23.20 8.40 10.06
CA ASP A 166 23.93 7.24 10.59
C ASP A 166 23.01 6.22 11.31
N GLY A 167 21.70 6.48 11.35
CA GLY A 167 20.74 5.74 12.17
C GLY A 167 20.13 4.49 11.52
N PHE A 168 20.65 4.03 10.38
CA PHE A 168 20.14 2.85 9.66
C PHE A 168 20.55 1.51 10.31
N GLU A 169 21.66 1.51 11.05
CA GLU A 169 22.20 0.34 11.75
C GLU A 169 22.40 0.64 13.24
N ASN A 170 22.39 -0.39 14.09
CA ASN A 170 22.62 -0.28 15.54
C ASN A 170 21.77 0.79 16.24
N ASN A 171 20.53 0.99 15.79
CA ASN A 171 19.62 2.00 16.29
C ASN A 171 18.53 1.36 17.17
N PRO A 172 18.56 1.55 18.51
CA PRO A 172 17.59 0.96 19.42
C PRO A 172 16.14 1.39 19.13
N HIS A 173 15.95 2.61 18.63
CA HIS A 173 14.63 3.11 18.26
C HIS A 173 14.07 2.35 17.06
N LEU A 174 14.89 2.16 16.03
CA LEU A 174 14.53 1.37 14.85
C LEU A 174 14.25 -0.09 15.20
N ASP A 175 15.03 -0.69 16.09
CA ASP A 175 14.84 -2.06 16.55
C ASP A 175 13.53 -2.22 17.33
N ALA A 176 13.15 -1.23 18.15
CA ALA A 176 11.85 -1.21 18.83
C ALA A 176 10.69 -1.17 17.83
N VAL A 177 10.76 -0.33 16.79
CA VAL A 177 9.74 -0.27 15.74
C VAL A 177 9.63 -1.60 14.98
N ARG A 178 10.76 -2.23 14.63
CA ARG A 178 10.78 -3.55 13.99
C ARG A 178 10.14 -4.63 14.86
N ALA A 179 10.42 -4.62 16.16
CA ALA A 179 9.84 -5.57 17.10
C ALA A 179 8.31 -5.41 17.18
N ILE A 180 7.79 -4.19 17.24
CA ILE A 180 6.35 -3.91 17.23
C ILE A 180 5.72 -4.36 15.91
N ALA A 181 6.29 -3.95 14.78
CA ALA A 181 5.78 -4.26 13.45
C ALA A 181 5.61 -5.77 13.22
N ALA A 182 6.54 -6.59 13.73
CA ALA A 182 6.49 -8.04 13.65
C ALA A 182 5.30 -8.66 14.41
N THR A 183 4.78 -8.00 15.45
CA THR A 183 3.64 -8.50 16.24
C THR A 183 2.28 -8.22 15.59
N GLU A 184 2.21 -7.29 14.64
CA GLU A 184 0.97 -6.82 14.02
C GLU A 184 1.00 -6.83 12.49
N ASN A 185 1.87 -7.65 11.89
CA ASN A 185 1.99 -7.83 10.44
C ASN A 185 2.19 -6.52 9.66
N ALA A 186 2.95 -5.58 10.23
CA ALA A 186 3.32 -4.34 9.57
C ALA A 186 4.72 -4.42 8.95
N ILE A 187 4.93 -3.71 7.84
CA ILE A 187 6.25 -3.56 7.23
C ILE A 187 6.97 -2.33 7.79
N VAL A 188 8.30 -2.33 7.80
CA VAL A 188 9.11 -1.18 8.25
C VAL A 188 9.98 -0.69 7.11
N VAL A 189 9.92 0.60 6.82
CA VAL A 189 10.79 1.27 5.84
C VAL A 189 11.57 2.35 6.59
N ALA A 190 12.89 2.18 6.71
CA ALA A 190 13.76 3.19 7.31
C ALA A 190 14.16 4.23 6.26
N VAL A 191 13.98 5.50 6.60
CA VAL A 191 14.33 6.65 5.75
C VAL A 191 14.96 7.75 6.59
N CYS A 192 15.81 8.57 6.00
CA CYS A 192 16.29 9.79 6.63
C CYS A 192 15.60 10.97 5.98
N ALA A 193 14.57 11.53 6.63
CA ALA A 193 13.77 12.60 6.03
C ALA A 193 14.59 13.87 5.72
N ALA A 194 15.69 14.11 6.45
CA ALA A 194 16.61 15.20 6.16
C ALA A 194 17.31 15.02 4.80
N ILE A 195 17.92 13.84 4.57
CA ILE A 195 18.51 13.49 3.27
C ILE A 195 17.47 13.56 2.16
N GLU A 196 16.28 13.01 2.36
CA GLU A 196 15.23 13.05 1.33
C GLU A 196 14.80 14.48 0.97
N SER A 197 14.75 15.38 1.97
CA SER A 197 14.43 16.79 1.74
C SER A 197 15.51 17.49 0.92
N GLU A 198 16.79 17.21 1.18
CA GLU A 198 17.90 17.76 0.41
C GLU A 198 17.89 17.24 -1.03
N LEU A 199 17.73 15.92 -1.22
CA LEU A 199 17.63 15.30 -2.55
C LEU A 199 16.49 15.88 -3.40
N ALA A 200 15.37 16.26 -2.76
CA ALA A 200 14.21 16.83 -3.43
C ALA A 200 14.45 18.24 -3.96
N GLU A 201 15.38 18.99 -3.37
CA GLU A 201 15.75 20.35 -3.80
C GLU A 201 16.89 20.36 -4.84
N MET A 202 17.54 19.22 -5.07
CA MET A 202 18.64 19.07 -6.01
C MET A 202 18.20 18.77 -7.45
N GLU A 203 18.95 19.31 -8.40
CA GLU A 203 18.89 18.92 -9.81
C GLU A 203 19.33 17.45 -9.99
N ILE A 204 18.84 16.79 -11.03
CA ILE A 204 19.05 15.33 -11.23
C ILE A 204 20.54 14.97 -11.30
N SER A 205 21.37 15.78 -11.97
CA SER A 205 22.81 15.52 -12.10
C SER A 205 23.53 15.55 -10.75
N ASP A 206 23.15 16.47 -9.88
CA ASP A 206 23.83 16.72 -8.61
C ASP A 206 23.37 15.68 -7.57
N ARG A 207 22.13 15.22 -7.70
CA ARG A 207 21.55 14.15 -6.89
C ARG A 207 22.30 12.83 -7.06
N ASP A 208 22.63 12.44 -8.29
CA ASP A 208 23.33 11.18 -8.55
C ASP A 208 24.74 11.19 -7.94
N GLU A 209 25.44 12.32 -8.00
CA GLU A 209 26.75 12.50 -7.37
C GLU A 209 26.64 12.45 -5.84
N PHE A 210 25.69 13.17 -5.25
CA PHE A 210 25.45 13.18 -3.82
C PHE A 210 25.06 11.79 -3.26
N MET A 211 24.19 11.06 -3.96
CA MET A 211 23.83 9.69 -3.59
C MET A 211 25.03 8.75 -3.66
N ALA A 212 25.88 8.87 -4.69
CA ALA A 212 27.09 8.07 -4.82
C ALA A 212 28.09 8.32 -3.68
N ASP A 213 28.26 9.57 -3.25
CA ASP A 213 29.14 9.94 -2.14
C ASP A 213 28.67 9.37 -0.79
N LEU A 214 27.35 9.27 -0.59
CA LEU A 214 26.74 8.67 0.60
C LEU A 214 26.59 7.13 0.51
N GLY A 215 26.90 6.53 -0.64
CA GLY A 215 26.70 5.09 -0.87
C GLY A 215 25.22 4.69 -0.94
N ILE A 216 24.35 5.61 -1.32
CA ILE A 216 22.91 5.40 -1.49
C ILE A 216 22.65 5.03 -2.95
N GLU A 217 22.05 3.85 -3.19
CA GLU A 217 21.74 3.39 -4.56
C GLU A 217 20.49 4.05 -5.15
N GLU A 218 19.54 4.43 -4.29
CA GLU A 218 18.27 5.05 -4.67
C GLU A 218 17.67 5.88 -3.54
N PRO A 219 16.82 6.88 -3.83
CA PRO A 219 16.12 7.66 -2.82
C PRO A 219 15.30 6.78 -1.86
N GLY A 220 15.30 7.10 -0.57
CA GLY A 220 14.46 6.44 0.44
C GLY A 220 12.98 6.65 0.18
N LEU A 221 12.58 7.77 -0.41
CA LEU A 221 11.19 8.03 -0.79
C LEU A 221 10.70 7.00 -1.83
N ASP A 222 11.54 6.56 -2.76
CA ASP A 222 11.19 5.55 -3.76
C ASP A 222 10.91 4.19 -3.10
N ARG A 223 11.66 3.85 -2.04
CA ARG A 223 11.40 2.68 -1.21
C ARG A 223 10.07 2.78 -0.47
N VAL A 224 9.72 3.96 0.07
CA VAL A 224 8.42 4.20 0.72
C VAL A 224 7.26 4.06 -0.28
N ILE A 225 7.41 4.62 -1.48
CA ILE A 225 6.41 4.54 -2.54
C ILE A 225 6.19 3.06 -2.94
N ARG A 226 7.24 2.30 -3.19
CA ARG A 226 7.11 0.88 -3.56
C ARG A 226 6.56 0.02 -2.43
N ALA A 227 6.98 0.28 -1.19
CA ALA A 227 6.44 -0.40 -0.01
C ALA A 227 4.94 -0.13 0.14
N GLY A 228 4.49 1.12 -0.03
CA GLY A 228 3.08 1.46 -0.01
C GLY A 228 2.28 0.79 -1.14
N TYR A 229 2.86 0.70 -2.33
CA TYR A 229 2.21 0.05 -3.48
C TYR A 229 2.00 -1.45 -3.23
N GLN A 230 2.99 -2.12 -2.64
CA GLN A 230 2.88 -3.51 -2.17
C GLN A 230 1.88 -3.66 -1.02
N LEU A 231 1.87 -2.69 -0.10
CA LEU A 231 0.96 -2.68 1.05
C LEU A 231 -0.51 -2.64 0.62
N LEU A 232 -0.81 -1.92 -0.46
CA LEU A 232 -2.14 -1.89 -1.10
C LEU A 232 -2.44 -3.12 -1.96
N SER A 233 -1.54 -4.12 -1.99
CA SER A 233 -1.65 -5.30 -2.85
C SER A 233 -1.87 -4.93 -4.32
N LEU A 234 -1.13 -3.93 -4.81
CA LEU A 234 -1.16 -3.50 -6.20
C LEU A 234 0.02 -4.10 -6.97
N GLN A 235 -0.18 -4.35 -8.26
CA GLN A 235 0.87 -4.77 -9.20
C GLN A 235 0.78 -3.95 -10.47
N THR A 236 1.83 -3.99 -11.29
CA THR A 236 1.91 -3.21 -12.52
C THR A 236 1.90 -4.12 -13.73
N TYR A 237 1.15 -3.78 -14.77
CA TYR A 237 1.32 -4.35 -16.11
C TYR A 237 1.60 -3.22 -17.11
N PHE A 238 2.12 -3.55 -18.28
CA PHE A 238 2.55 -2.58 -19.27
C PHE A 238 1.80 -2.73 -20.59
N THR A 239 1.55 -1.59 -21.24
CA THR A 239 1.28 -1.54 -22.68
C THR A 239 2.48 -0.87 -23.34
N ALA A 240 3.04 -1.51 -24.38
CA ALA A 240 4.26 -1.03 -25.03
C ALA A 240 4.06 -0.91 -26.55
N GLY A 241 4.26 0.29 -27.09
CA GLY A 241 4.22 0.54 -28.53
C GLY A 241 4.86 1.88 -28.91
N VAL A 242 4.98 2.13 -30.22
CA VAL A 242 5.70 3.32 -30.75
C VAL A 242 5.10 4.64 -30.28
N LYS A 243 3.77 4.68 -30.04
CA LYS A 243 3.14 5.88 -29.49
C LYS A 243 3.48 6.07 -28.01
N GLU A 244 3.37 5.01 -27.21
CA GLU A 244 3.61 5.09 -25.77
C GLU A 244 4.06 3.76 -25.18
N VAL A 245 4.89 3.86 -24.15
CA VAL A 245 5.06 2.82 -23.13
C VAL A 245 4.37 3.32 -21.87
N ARG A 246 3.46 2.53 -21.31
CA ARG A 246 2.65 2.94 -20.17
C ARG A 246 2.54 1.84 -19.13
N ALA A 247 2.71 2.22 -17.87
CA ALA A 247 2.42 1.40 -16.71
C ALA A 247 0.96 1.56 -16.27
N TRP A 248 0.33 0.44 -15.93
CA TRP A 248 -1.04 0.36 -15.46
C TRP A 248 -1.10 -0.35 -14.12
N THR A 249 -1.86 0.21 -13.19
CA THR A 249 -2.06 -0.34 -11.84
C THR A 249 -3.26 -1.26 -11.83
N VAL A 250 -3.12 -2.46 -11.29
CA VAL A 250 -4.22 -3.38 -10.99
C VAL A 250 -4.01 -4.04 -9.63
N PRO A 251 -5.07 -4.46 -8.92
CA PRO A 251 -4.93 -5.32 -7.76
C PRO A 251 -4.22 -6.63 -8.12
N VAL A 252 -3.41 -7.14 -7.19
CA VAL A 252 -2.83 -8.48 -7.30
C VAL A 252 -3.97 -9.50 -7.43
N GLY A 253 -3.87 -10.38 -8.43
CA GLY A 253 -4.91 -11.37 -8.71
C GLY A 253 -6.00 -10.89 -9.68
N ALA A 254 -5.90 -9.67 -10.22
CA ALA A 254 -6.80 -9.20 -11.27
C ALA A 254 -6.75 -10.10 -12.51
N SER A 255 -7.94 -10.37 -13.07
CA SER A 255 -8.08 -11.08 -14.34
C SER A 255 -7.76 -10.19 -15.54
N ALA A 256 -7.45 -10.78 -16.70
CA ALA A 256 -7.19 -10.02 -17.93
C ALA A 256 -8.34 -9.07 -18.33
N PRO A 257 -9.64 -9.42 -18.22
CA PRO A 257 -10.72 -8.48 -18.47
C PRO A 257 -10.74 -7.29 -17.51
N GLN A 258 -10.52 -7.52 -16.22
CA GLN A 258 -10.47 -6.45 -15.21
C GLN A 258 -9.29 -5.50 -15.49
N ALA A 259 -8.13 -6.06 -15.84
CA ALA A 259 -6.96 -5.27 -16.23
C ALA A 259 -7.24 -4.43 -17.48
N ALA A 260 -7.91 -4.99 -18.49
CA ALA A 260 -8.33 -4.25 -19.68
C ALA A 260 -9.33 -3.12 -19.34
N GLY A 261 -10.22 -3.36 -18.37
CA GLY A 261 -11.17 -2.38 -17.85
C GLY A 261 -10.53 -1.11 -17.28
N VAL A 262 -9.31 -1.22 -16.74
CA VAL A 262 -8.53 -0.06 -16.27
C VAL A 262 -8.15 0.89 -17.40
N ILE A 263 -7.98 0.38 -18.63
CA ILE A 263 -7.74 1.23 -19.82
C ILE A 263 -9.04 1.91 -20.24
N HIS A 264 -10.12 1.12 -20.35
CA HIS A 264 -11.44 1.62 -20.69
C HIS A 264 -12.51 0.60 -20.28
N THR A 265 -13.63 1.05 -19.73
CA THR A 265 -14.71 0.16 -19.25
C THR A 265 -15.32 -0.71 -20.36
N ASP A 266 -15.35 -0.22 -21.60
CA ASP A 266 -15.79 -1.01 -22.76
C ASP A 266 -14.87 -2.20 -23.08
N PHE A 267 -13.57 -2.12 -22.76
CA PHE A 267 -12.65 -3.23 -23.02
C PHE A 267 -12.97 -4.43 -22.14
N GLU A 268 -13.42 -4.21 -20.91
CA GLU A 268 -13.82 -5.29 -20.01
C GLU A 268 -15.09 -5.98 -20.53
N ARG A 269 -16.09 -5.20 -20.97
CA ARG A 269 -17.35 -5.73 -21.53
C ARG A 269 -17.14 -6.44 -22.87
N GLY A 270 -16.34 -5.83 -23.74
CA GLY A 270 -16.02 -6.31 -25.08
C GLY A 270 -14.84 -7.28 -25.13
N PHE A 271 -14.28 -7.69 -23.99
CA PHE A 271 -13.06 -8.48 -23.93
C PHE A 271 -13.19 -9.79 -24.71
N ILE A 272 -12.26 -10.00 -25.66
CA ILE A 272 -12.14 -11.25 -26.41
C ILE A 272 -10.99 -12.08 -25.84
N ARG A 273 -9.78 -11.51 -25.85
CA ARG A 273 -8.52 -12.15 -25.42
C ARG A 273 -7.42 -11.11 -25.23
N ALA A 274 -6.37 -11.47 -24.50
CA ALA A 274 -5.17 -10.66 -24.35
C ALA A 274 -3.99 -11.36 -25.03
N GLN A 275 -3.15 -10.63 -25.74
CA GLN A 275 -1.79 -11.06 -26.05
C GLN A 275 -0.90 -10.66 -24.88
N VAL A 276 -0.16 -11.62 -24.33
CA VAL A 276 0.60 -11.44 -23.10
C VAL A 276 2.02 -11.94 -23.30
N MET A 277 2.99 -11.13 -22.90
CA MET A 277 4.41 -11.49 -22.81
C MET A 277 4.87 -11.17 -21.39
N ALA A 278 5.65 -12.07 -20.78
CA ALA A 278 6.31 -11.75 -19.53
C ALA A 278 7.35 -10.64 -19.75
N PHE A 279 7.58 -9.79 -18.75
CA PHE A 279 8.58 -8.72 -18.82
C PHE A 279 9.95 -9.26 -19.23
N GLU A 280 10.39 -10.35 -18.59
CA GLU A 280 11.70 -10.96 -18.81
C GLU A 280 11.86 -11.46 -20.24
N ASP A 281 10.80 -12.06 -20.82
CA ASP A 281 10.80 -12.49 -22.21
C ASP A 281 10.86 -11.27 -23.16
N PHE A 282 10.11 -10.20 -22.87
CA PHE A 282 10.14 -8.98 -23.68
C PHE A 282 11.54 -8.36 -23.73
N ILE A 283 12.23 -8.30 -22.59
CA ILE A 283 13.61 -7.80 -22.50
C ILE A 283 14.58 -8.75 -23.22
N THR A 284 14.51 -10.05 -22.93
CA THR A 284 15.43 -11.07 -23.49
C THR A 284 15.40 -11.10 -25.01
N TYR A 285 14.19 -11.02 -25.60
CA TYR A 285 14.00 -11.10 -27.05
C TYR A 285 13.88 -9.73 -27.73
N LYS A 286 14.22 -8.65 -27.03
CA LYS A 286 14.28 -7.27 -27.58
C LYS A 286 12.97 -6.83 -28.24
N GLY A 287 11.85 -7.07 -27.56
CA GLY A 287 10.53 -6.57 -27.93
C GLY A 287 9.59 -7.63 -28.52
N GLU A 288 8.41 -7.16 -28.94
CA GLU A 288 7.28 -8.03 -29.33
C GLU A 288 7.63 -8.97 -30.50
N ALA A 289 8.30 -8.46 -31.53
CA ALA A 289 8.62 -9.26 -32.72
C ALA A 289 9.54 -10.44 -32.36
N GLY A 290 10.62 -10.19 -31.62
CA GLY A 290 11.53 -11.25 -31.19
C GLY A 290 10.89 -12.20 -30.19
N ALA A 291 10.09 -11.70 -29.24
CA ALA A 291 9.36 -12.54 -28.30
C ALA A 291 8.35 -13.46 -29.02
N LYS A 292 7.69 -12.95 -30.07
CA LYS A 292 6.78 -13.73 -30.91
C LYS A 292 7.51 -14.80 -31.72
N GLU A 293 8.64 -14.47 -32.34
CA GLU A 293 9.48 -15.44 -33.07
C GLU A 293 10.01 -16.55 -32.15
N ALA A 294 10.32 -16.22 -30.90
CA ALA A 294 10.72 -17.17 -29.87
C ALA A 294 9.56 -17.95 -29.23
N GLY A 295 8.31 -17.73 -29.68
CA GLY A 295 7.12 -18.42 -29.16
C GLY A 295 6.70 -18.01 -27.75
N LYS A 296 7.13 -16.83 -27.27
CA LYS A 296 6.83 -16.30 -25.93
C LYS A 296 5.58 -15.42 -25.86
N LEU A 297 5.05 -15.00 -27.01
CA LEU A 297 3.77 -14.31 -27.06
C LEU A 297 2.63 -15.31 -26.86
N ARG A 298 1.94 -15.20 -25.73
CA ARG A 298 0.79 -16.02 -25.37
C ARG A 298 -0.50 -15.32 -25.72
N VAL A 299 -1.55 -16.10 -26.00
CA VAL A 299 -2.90 -15.61 -26.18
C VAL A 299 -3.75 -16.14 -25.03
N GLU A 300 -4.15 -15.23 -24.17
CA GLU A 300 -4.77 -15.53 -22.88
C GLU A 300 -6.25 -15.14 -22.87
N GLY A 301 -7.06 -15.96 -22.20
CA GLY A 301 -8.51 -15.79 -22.11
C GLY A 301 -8.97 -15.01 -20.88
N LYS A 302 -10.29 -15.03 -20.63
CA LYS A 302 -10.94 -14.30 -19.52
C LYS A 302 -10.49 -14.73 -18.12
N THR A 303 -10.03 -15.97 -17.98
CA THR A 303 -9.60 -16.55 -16.70
C THR A 303 -8.12 -16.34 -16.41
N TYR A 304 -7.37 -15.70 -17.32
CA TYR A 304 -5.97 -15.40 -17.07
C TYR A 304 -5.85 -14.39 -15.95
N ILE A 305 -5.00 -14.70 -14.99
CA ILE A 305 -4.64 -13.80 -13.90
C ILE A 305 -3.36 -13.08 -14.31
N VAL A 306 -3.46 -11.76 -14.44
CA VAL A 306 -2.36 -10.89 -14.84
C VAL A 306 -1.21 -11.04 -13.84
N LYS A 307 0.01 -11.09 -14.36
CA LYS A 307 1.23 -11.13 -13.55
C LYS A 307 1.88 -9.76 -13.52
N ASP A 308 2.57 -9.48 -12.42
CA ASP A 308 3.37 -8.27 -12.32
C ASP A 308 4.41 -8.24 -13.45
N GLY A 309 4.51 -7.11 -14.12
CA GLY A 309 5.38 -6.89 -15.27
C GLY A 309 4.85 -7.37 -16.62
N ASP A 310 3.69 -8.03 -16.70
CA ASP A 310 3.15 -8.49 -17.98
C ASP A 310 3.06 -7.35 -19.01
N VAL A 311 3.60 -7.56 -20.21
CA VAL A 311 3.43 -6.66 -21.36
C VAL A 311 2.26 -7.17 -22.18
N MET A 312 1.17 -6.39 -22.21
CA MET A 312 -0.13 -6.82 -22.67
C MET A 312 -0.67 -6.00 -23.85
N HIS A 313 -1.38 -6.67 -24.75
CA HIS A 313 -2.22 -6.05 -25.78
C HIS A 313 -3.61 -6.69 -25.79
N PHE A 314 -4.65 -5.90 -25.58
CA PHE A 314 -6.02 -6.39 -25.46
C PHE A 314 -6.76 -6.35 -26.79
N LEU A 315 -7.38 -7.48 -27.15
CA LEU A 315 -8.31 -7.57 -28.27
C LEU A 315 -9.74 -7.57 -27.73
N PHE A 316 -10.55 -6.64 -28.21
CA PHE A 316 -11.93 -6.42 -27.78
C PHE A 316 -12.81 -6.14 -29.00
N ASN A 317 -14.12 -6.34 -28.84
CA ASN A 317 -15.12 -5.89 -29.80
C ASN A 317 -15.85 -4.68 -29.23
N VAL A 318 -16.11 -3.68 -30.07
CA VAL A 318 -16.90 -2.49 -29.74
C VAL A 318 -18.36 -2.72 -30.08
#